data_AF-A0A524LCH5-F1
#
_entry.id   AF-A0A524LCH5-F1
#
_cell.length_a   1.000
_cell.length_b   1.000
_cell.length_c   1.000
_cell.angle_alpha   90.00
_cell.angle_beta   90.00
_cell.angle_gamma   90.00
#
_symmetry.space_group_name_H-M   'P 1'
#
loop_
_entity.id
_entity.type
_entity.pdbx_description
1 polymer ?
#
loop_
_entity_poly.entity_id
_entity_poly.type
_entity_poly.pdbx_seq_one_letter_code
_entity_poly.pdbx_strand_id
1 'polypeptide(L)' 'MIYLKSIMLLVLLPALLLADEGMWPITEIENIDLASKGLELPLEQLYNPNGISLVNAIVRL' A
#
# COMPACT_ATOMS: atom_id res chain seq x y z
N MET A 1 27.09 29.86 3.33
CA MET A 1 25.68 29.73 2.93
C MET A 1 25.38 28.46 2.12
N ILE A 2 26.33 27.96 1.30
CA ILE A 2 26.17 26.70 0.55
C ILE A 2 26.05 25.47 1.48
N TYR A 3 26.90 25.39 2.51
CA TYR A 3 26.94 24.28 3.46
C TYR A 3 25.67 24.12 4.30
N LEU A 4 25.02 25.25 4.64
CA LEU A 4 23.78 25.25 5.42
C LEU A 4 22.62 24.68 4.59
N LYS A 5 22.58 24.93 3.27
CA LYS A 5 21.60 24.34 2.34
C LYS A 5 21.87 22.85 2.09
N SER A 6 23.14 22.46 1.99
CA SER A 6 23.54 21.06 1.81
C SER A 6 23.15 20.20 3.01
N ILE A 7 23.30 20.71 4.23
CA ILE A 7 22.86 20.02 5.45
C ILE A 7 21.32 19.97 5.52
N MET A 8 20.64 21.05 5.13
CA MET A 8 19.19 21.10 5.07
C MET A 8 18.61 20.04 4.12
N LEU A 9 19.25 19.81 2.95
CA LEU A 9 18.85 18.77 1.99
C LEU A 9 19.13 17.35 2.51
N LEU A 10 20.24 17.16 3.22
CA LEU A 10 20.64 15.86 3.77
C LEU A 10 19.65 15.35 4.84
N VAL A 11 19.05 16.27 5.59
CA VAL A 11 18.10 15.96 6.66
C VAL A 11 16.66 15.76 6.13
N LEU A 12 16.30 16.35 4.99
CA LEU A 12 14.96 16.23 4.38
C LEU A 12 14.75 14.95 3.56
N LEU A 13 15.83 14.30 3.13
CA LEU A 13 15.82 13.12 2.26
C LEU A 13 15.13 11.86 2.85
N PRO A 14 15.25 11.52 4.16
CA PRO A 14 14.62 10.34 4.74
C PRO A 14 13.09 10.41 4.80
N ALA A 15 12.53 11.62 4.81
CA ALA A 15 11.09 11.87 4.96
C ALA A 15 10.25 11.53 3.71
N LEU A 16 10.89 11.15 2.59
CA LEU A 16 10.24 10.66 1.37
C LEU A 16 10.46 9.15 1.16
N LEU A 17 11.07 8.47 2.14
CA LEU A 17 11.70 7.17 1.93
C LEU A 17 11.09 6.01 2.73
N LEU A 18 9.88 6.13 3.29
CA LEU A 18 9.29 5.04 4.09
C LEU A 18 7.76 4.87 3.92
N ALA A 19 7.37 3.72 3.35
CA ALA A 19 6.07 3.04 3.42
C ALA A 19 6.21 1.68 2.67
N ASP A 20 5.62 0.52 3.02
CA ASP A 20 4.45 0.19 3.84
C ASP A 20 4.57 -1.24 4.45
N GLU A 21 4.43 -1.37 5.77
CA GLU A 21 3.99 -2.60 6.45
C GLU A 21 2.69 -2.27 7.20
N GLY A 22 1.73 -3.20 7.28
CA GLY A 22 0.51 -2.94 8.02
C GLY A 22 -0.61 -3.94 7.78
N MET A 23 -1.77 -3.62 8.35
CA MET A 23 -3.04 -4.25 8.04
C MET A 23 -3.90 -3.22 7.34
N TRP A 24 -4.29 -3.51 6.10
CA TRP A 24 -5.07 -2.59 5.30
C TRP A 24 -6.55 -2.96 5.32
N PRO A 25 -7.47 -1.99 5.45
CA PRO A 25 -8.89 -2.23 5.24
C PRO A 25 -9.14 -2.75 3.83
N ILE A 26 -9.98 -3.77 3.69
CA ILE A 26 -10.26 -4.36 2.38
C ILE A 26 -10.90 -3.38 1.39
N THR A 27 -11.62 -2.38 1.91
CA THR A 27 -12.22 -1.30 1.11
C THR A 27 -11.19 -0.35 0.51
N GLU A 28 -9.97 -0.30 1.05
CA GLU A 28 -8.88 0.57 0.59
C GLU A 28 -7.85 -0.18 -0.26
N ILE A 29 -8.11 -1.46 -0.57
CA ILE A 29 -7.17 -2.34 -1.27
C ILE A 29 -6.77 -1.82 -2.65
N GLU A 30 -7.62 -0.99 -3.27
CA GLU A 30 -7.36 -0.31 -4.55
C GLU A 30 -6.26 0.76 -4.48
N ASN A 31 -5.99 1.30 -3.29
CA ASN A 31 -4.98 2.33 -3.07
C ASN A 31 -3.58 1.76 -2.85
N ILE A 32 -3.44 0.43 -2.86
CA ILE A 32 -2.19 -0.27 -2.56
C ILE A 32 -1.78 -1.04 -3.81
N ASP A 33 -0.53 -0.84 -4.23
CA ASP A 33 0.00 -1.53 -5.39
C ASP A 33 0.44 -2.96 -5.05
N LEU A 34 -0.54 -3.84 -4.80
CA LEU A 34 -0.29 -5.26 -4.52
C LEU A 34 0.23 -6.02 -5.74
N ALA A 35 -0.09 -5.55 -6.95
CA ALA A 35 0.44 -6.12 -8.18
C ALA A 35 1.97 -5.98 -8.21
N SER A 36 2.51 -4.81 -7.85
CA SER A 36 3.96 -4.60 -7.70
C SER A 36 4.61 -5.48 -6.62
N LYS A 37 3.81 -5.99 -5.68
CA LYS A 37 4.24 -6.90 -4.60
C LYS A 37 4.05 -8.39 -4.95
N GLY A 38 3.60 -8.73 -6.15
CA GLY A 38 3.52 -10.12 -6.64
C GLY A 38 2.13 -10.76 -6.58
N LEU A 39 1.08 -9.98 -6.32
CA LEU A 39 -0.29 -10.48 -6.43
C LEU A 39 -0.68 -10.58 -7.91
N GLU A 40 -0.81 -11.80 -8.44
CA GLU A 40 -1.22 -12.06 -9.84
C GLU A 40 -2.74 -12.03 -10.04
N LEU A 41 -3.48 -12.09 -8.94
CA LEU A 41 -4.93 -12.10 -8.94
C LEU A 41 -5.48 -10.68 -9.19
N PRO A 42 -6.44 -10.50 -10.12
CA PRO A 42 -7.15 -9.24 -10.27
C PRO A 42 -7.82 -8.80 -8.96
N LEU A 43 -7.77 -7.51 -8.63
CA LEU A 43 -8.32 -7.00 -7.36
C LEU A 43 -9.82 -7.27 -7.25
N GLU A 44 -10.57 -7.32 -8.35
CA GLU A 44 -12.00 -7.63 -8.35
C GLU A 44 -12.29 -9.08 -7.96
N GLN A 45 -11.37 -10.01 -8.24
CA GLN A 45 -11.50 -11.39 -7.77
C GLN A 45 -11.12 -11.53 -6.29
N LEU A 46 -10.28 -10.63 -5.78
CA LEU A 46 -9.98 -10.53 -4.35
C LEU A 46 -11.17 -9.94 -3.58
N TYR A 47 -11.60 -8.74 -3.98
CA TYR A 47 -12.69 -7.97 -3.37
C TYR A 47 -13.59 -7.33 -4.43
N ASN A 48 -14.88 -7.68 -4.40
CA ASN A 48 -15.91 -7.05 -5.22
C ASN A 48 -17.16 -6.79 -4.37
N PRO A 49 -17.57 -5.52 -4.15
CA PRO A 49 -18.76 -5.21 -3.37
C PRO A 49 -20.07 -5.58 -4.09
N ASN A 50 -20.04 -5.74 -5.41
CA ASN A 50 -21.21 -5.98 -6.26
C ASN A 50 -21.29 -7.43 -6.76
N GLY A 51 -20.41 -8.32 -6.29
CA GLY A 51 -20.30 -9.69 -6.81
C GLY A 51 -19.62 -10.64 -5.84
N ILE A 52 -19.38 -11.87 -6.31
CA ILE A 52 -18.66 -12.90 -5.54
C ILE A 52 -17.16 -12.69 -5.71
N SER A 53 -16.41 -12.75 -4.61
CA SER A 53 -14.96 -12.65 -4.55
C SER A 53 -14.37 -13.52 -3.43
N LEU A 54 -13.04 -13.60 -3.34
CA LEU A 54 -12.32 -14.39 -2.32
C LEU A 54 -12.67 -14.02 -0.88
N VAL A 55 -12.92 -12.75 -0.60
CA VAL A 55 -13.32 -12.28 0.74
C VAL A 55 -14.59 -12.97 1.24
N ASN A 56 -15.50 -13.40 0.36
CA ASN A 56 -16.71 -14.11 0.77
C ASN A 56 -16.43 -15.50 1.37
N ALA A 57 -15.26 -16.09 1.09
CA ALA A 57 -14.85 -17.37 1.66
C ALA A 57 -14.16 -17.24 3.03
N ILE A 58 -13.88 -16.01 3.49
CA ILE A 58 -13.21 -15.74 4.77
C ILE A 58 -14.29 -15.58 5.85
N VAL A 59 -14.24 -16.43 6.88
CA VAL A 59 -15.15 -16.37 8.04
C VAL A 59 -14.37 -16.19 9.33
N ARG A 60 -14.98 -15.53 10.30
CA ARG A 60 -14.43 -15.41 11.65
C ARG A 60 -14.79 -16.66 12.46
N LEU A 61 -13.79 -17.26 13.11
CA LEU A 61 -13.97 -18.36 14.06
C LEU A 61 -14.50 -17.87 15.42
#